data_AF-A0A3D1LBB9-F1
#
_entry.id   AF-A0A3D1LBB9-F1
#
_cell.length_a   1.000
_cell.length_b   1.000
_cell.length_c   1.000
_cell.angle_alpha   90.00
_cell.angle_beta   90.00
_cell.angle_gamma   90.00
#
_symmetry.space_group_name_H-M   'P 1'
#
loop_
_entity.id
_entity.type
_entity.pdbx_description
1 polymer ?
#
loop_
_entity_poly.entity_id
_entity_poly.type
_entity_poly.pdbx_seq_one_letter_code
_entity_poly.pdbx_strand_id
1 'polypeptide(L)' 'WVCKICGYVYEGEQLPADFICPLCKHGAEDFEKLG' A
#
# COMPACT_ATOMS: atom_id res chain seq x y z
N TRP A 1 -2.02 0.23 -6.10
CA TRP A 1 -2.52 0.17 -4.72
C TRP A 1 -2.21 1.48 -4.02
N VAL A 2 -3.13 2.00 -3.21
CA VAL A 2 -2.95 3.25 -2.46
C VAL A 2 -3.00 2.99 -0.97
N CYS A 3 -2.02 3.51 -0.24
CA CYS A 3 -2.02 3.50 1.22
C CYS A 3 -3.08 4.48 1.73
N LYS A 4 -4.07 4.00 2.47
CA LYS A 4 -5.16 4.82 3.03
C LYS A 4 -4.69 5.79 4.12
N ILE A 5 -3.51 5.54 4.69
CA ILE A 5 -2.95 6.33 5.80
C ILE A 5 -2.22 7.58 5.29
N CYS A 6 -1.37 7.42 4.27
CA CYS A 6 -0.48 8.50 3.81
C CYS A 6 -0.59 8.84 2.32
N GLY A 7 -1.37 8.08 1.55
CA GLY A 7 -1.56 8.32 0.12
C GLY A 7 -0.44 7.76 -0.79
N TYR A 8 0.54 7.03 -0.26
CA TYR A 8 1.58 6.39 -1.08
C TYR A 8 0.96 5.45 -2.14
N VAL A 9 1.40 5.58 -3.39
CA VAL A 9 0.94 4.75 -4.51
C VAL A 9 1.99 3.67 -4.78
N TYR A 10 1.57 2.41 -4.71
CA TYR A 10 2.32 1.25 -5.18
C TYR A 10 1.83 0.86 -6.59
N GLU A 11 2.74 0.89 -7.56
CA GLU A 11 2.45 0.75 -9.00
C GLU A 11 2.43 -0.71 -9.50
N GLY A 12 2.68 -1.70 -8.64
CA GLY A 12 2.62 -3.11 -9.03
C GLY A 12 1.19 -3.65 -9.15
N GLU A 13 1.01 -4.66 -10.01
CA GLU A 13 -0.29 -5.33 -10.24
C GLU A 13 -0.83 -6.00 -8.97
N GLN A 14 0.04 -6.66 -8.20
CA GLN A 14 -0.27 -7.30 -6.92
C GLN A 14 0.60 -6.72 -5.82
N LEU A 15 -0.05 -6.38 -4.71
CA LEU A 15 0.62 -5.94 -3.49
C LEU A 15 1.01 -7.18 -2.67
N PRO A 16 2.30 -7.35 -2.33
CA PRO A 16 2.74 -8.42 -1.44
C PRO A 16 2.07 -8.31 -0.07
N ALA A 17 1.73 -9.44 0.55
CA ALA A 17 1.06 -9.46 1.87
C ALA A 17 1.95 -8.92 3.00
N ASP A 18 3.26 -8.99 2.83
CA ASP A 18 4.30 -8.52 3.74
C ASP A 18 4.83 -7.13 3.36
N PHE A 19 4.21 -6.45 2.39
CA PHE A 19 4.63 -5.11 1.99
C PHE A 19 4.43 -4.10 3.13
N ILE A 20 5.48 -3.34 3.43
CA ILE A 20 5.46 -2.26 4.41
C ILE A 20 5.58 -0.93 3.67
N CYS A 21 4.63 -0.01 3.90
CA CYS A 21 4.65 1.31 3.30
C CYS A 21 5.98 2.02 3.60
N PRO A 22 6.73 2.49 2.58
CA PRO A 22 8.03 3.11 2.80
C PRO A 22 7.93 4.44 3.56
N LEU A 23 6.78 5.11 3.49
CA LEU A 23 6.55 6.42 4.10
C LEU A 23 6.06 6.31 5.55
N CYS A 24 4.97 5.59 5.81
CA CYS A 24 4.35 5.54 7.14
C CYS A 24 4.59 4.24 7.93
N LYS A 25 5.24 3.23 7.34
CA LYS A 25 5.58 1.94 7.97
C LYS A 25 4.41 1.04 8.35
N HIS A 26 3.19 1.32 7.86
CA HIS A 26 2.05 0.44 7.97
C HIS A 26 2.09 -0.72 6.97
N GLY A 27 1.45 -1.84 7.32
CA GLY A 27 1.41 -3.05 6.51
C GLY A 27 0.47 -2.99 5.31
N ALA A 28 0.48 -4.06 4.52
CA ALA A 28 -0.33 -4.21 3.31
C ALA A 28 -1.84 -4.16 3.57
N GLU A 29 -2.28 -4.45 4.80
CA GLU A 29 -3.67 -4.36 5.25
C GLU A 29 -4.29 -2.95 5.11
N ASP A 30 -3.43 -1.92 5.12
CA ASP A 30 -3.84 -0.52 4.98
C ASP A 30 -3.84 0.00 3.53
N PHE A 31 -3.63 -0.89 2.55
CA PHE A 31 -3.67 -0.55 1.14
C PHE A 31 -4.99 -0.99 0.47
N GLU A 32 -5.45 -0.19 -0.48
CA GLU A 32 -6.59 -0.51 -1.34
C GLU A 32 -6.21 -0.49 -2.83
N LYS A 33 -6.94 -1.25 -3.65
CA LYS A 33 -6.83 -1.13 -5.11
C LYS A 33 -7.51 0.18 -5.52
N LEU A 34 -6.82 0.95 -6.34
CA LEU A 34 -7.47 2.00 -7.12
C LEU A 34 -8.42 1.28 -8.08
N GLY A 35 -9.72 1.57 -7.96
CA GLY A 35 -10.76 1.00 -8.81
C GLY A 35 -10.55 1.32 -10.28
#